data_AF-A0A951BMT2-F1
#
_entry.id   AF-A0A951BMT2-F1
#
_cell.length_a   1.000
_cell.length_b   1.000
_cell.length_c   1.000
_cell.angle_alpha   90.00
_cell.angle_beta   90.00
_cell.angle_gamma   90.00
#
_symmetry.space_group_name_H-M   'P 1'
#
loop_
_entity.id
_entity.type
_entity.pdbx_description
1 polymer ?
#
loop_
_entity_poly.entity_id
_entity_poly.type
_entity_poly.pdbx_seq_one_letter_code
_entity_poly.pdbx_strand_id
1 'polypeptide(L)'
;MSTGYMERISLGRAKNRVDDLQAGYRATRRREAWRAFLLVVPLLVFLAATFIYPIGKLLLLSVRSDEVADAIPRTAAALADWVGPPTLPSPQTFDLLAADLRRASDQGAVAVAGRRLNNYEAGFRTLLLKTARQLPATSDRPYSEVLPEIDKRWGEPETWRLLKRAASRDTPDFLLRAIDREMTSDGSVVPVQKSQAVYLDAFARTFSISACVTLICLVLGYPVAYLLATLPARQSNLLMIFVIVPFWTSLLVRTTAWYVLLQPNGVVNSLLIKLGLTGAPVALMFNRTGVLIGMTHVLLPFMILSNYAVMRGVSPLYQRAAV
;
A
#
# COMPACT_ATOMS: atom_id res chain seq x y z
N MET A 1 23.05 29.17 68.71
CA MET A 1 22.79 29.48 67.28
C MET A 1 23.74 28.81 66.29
N SER A 2 24.78 28.06 66.69
CA SER A 2 25.85 27.60 65.76
C SER A 2 25.62 26.23 65.09
N THR A 3 24.73 25.37 65.61
CA THR A 3 24.62 23.97 65.16
C THR A 3 23.79 23.81 63.89
N GLY A 4 22.68 24.54 63.76
CA GLY A 4 21.80 24.47 62.58
C GLY A 4 22.34 25.15 61.31
N TYR A 5 23.31 26.06 61.44
CA TYR A 5 23.96 26.73 60.29
C TYR A 5 24.98 25.81 59.60
N MET A 6 25.76 25.07 60.39
CA MET A 6 26.72 24.07 59.89
C MET A 6 26.01 22.90 59.19
N GLU A 7 24.86 22.46 59.72
CA GLU A 7 24.07 21.37 59.14
C GLU A 7 23.45 21.76 57.78
N ARG A 8 22.96 23.00 57.61
CA ARG A 8 22.47 23.49 56.32
C ARG A 8 23.58 23.62 55.27
N ILE A 9 24.80 24.02 55.66
CA ILE A 9 25.95 24.10 54.74
C ILE A 9 26.40 22.69 54.32
N SER A 10 26.39 21.73 55.25
CA SER A 10 26.66 20.31 55.00
C SER A 10 25.64 19.70 54.00
N LEU A 11 24.34 19.90 54.26
CA LEU A 11 23.27 19.41 53.39
C LEU A 11 23.29 20.08 52.00
N GLY A 12 23.63 21.37 51.91
CA GLY A 12 23.81 22.08 50.64
C GLY A 12 24.97 21.55 49.81
N ARG A 13 26.12 21.23 50.43
CA ARG A 13 27.26 20.59 49.74
C ARG A 13 26.96 19.17 49.30
N ALA A 14 26.23 18.40 50.12
CA ALA A 14 25.83 17.04 49.76
C ALA A 14 24.86 17.04 48.57
N LYS A 15 23.89 17.96 48.55
CA LYS A 15 22.95 18.14 47.44
C LYS A 15 23.65 18.54 46.15
N ASN A 16 24.53 19.56 46.19
CA ASN A 16 25.29 19.98 45.01
C ASN A 16 26.17 18.86 44.44
N ARG A 17 26.76 18.02 45.31
CA ARG A 17 27.56 16.86 44.89
C ARG A 17 26.70 15.79 44.22
N VAL A 18 25.49 15.53 44.71
CA VAL A 18 24.55 14.60 44.07
C VAL A 18 24.04 15.16 42.73
N ASP A 19 23.74 16.45 42.67
CA ASP A 19 23.29 17.12 41.44
C ASP A 19 24.40 17.13 40.37
N ASP A 20 25.66 17.38 40.74
CA ASP A 20 26.83 17.28 39.84
C ASP A 20 27.09 15.85 39.36
N LEU A 21 26.95 14.85 40.25
CA LEU A 21 27.07 13.43 39.88
C LEU A 21 25.93 13.01 38.93
N GLN A 22 24.70 13.48 39.16
CA GLN A 22 23.56 13.24 38.27
C GLN A 22 23.74 13.94 36.91
N ALA A 23 24.27 15.17 36.89
CA ALA A 23 24.57 15.91 35.66
C ALA A 23 25.68 15.22 34.85
N GLY A 24 26.76 14.78 35.50
CA GLY A 24 27.84 14.01 34.89
C GLY A 24 27.37 12.66 34.34
N TYR A 25 26.54 11.93 35.10
CA TYR A 25 25.94 10.67 34.64
C TYR A 25 25.05 10.86 33.40
N ARG A 26 24.22 11.92 33.36
CA ARG A 26 23.38 12.25 32.19
C ARG A 26 24.21 12.63 30.96
N ALA A 27 25.32 13.36 31.14
CA ALA A 27 26.20 13.74 30.04
C ALA A 27 26.94 12.53 29.44
N THR A 28 27.45 11.63 30.30
CA THR A 28 28.11 10.38 29.86
C THR A 28 27.11 9.45 29.18
N ARG A 29 25.92 9.25 29.77
CA ARG A 29 24.84 8.45 29.18
C ARG A 29 24.38 9.01 27.82
N ARG A 30 24.35 10.33 27.65
CA ARG A 30 24.09 10.95 26.33
C ARG A 30 25.18 10.62 25.31
N ARG A 31 26.46 10.71 25.68
CA ARG A 31 27.58 10.34 24.79
C ARG A 31 27.54 8.86 24.40
N GLU A 32 27.25 7.98 25.35
CA GLU A 32 27.10 6.54 25.10
C GLU A 32 25.90 6.24 24.21
N ALA A 33 24.75 6.89 24.47
CA ALA A 33 23.57 6.77 23.62
C ALA A 33 23.83 7.26 22.19
N TRP A 34 24.57 8.37 22.02
CA TRP A 34 24.97 8.86 20.69
C TRP A 34 25.93 7.91 19.98
N ARG A 35 26.89 7.32 20.68
CA ARG A 35 27.78 6.29 20.10
C ARG A 35 27.00 5.05 19.69
N ALA A 36 26.10 4.56 20.54
CA ALA A 36 25.22 3.45 20.21
C ALA A 36 24.31 3.78 19.01
N PHE A 37 23.78 5.00 18.95
CA PHE A 37 22.96 5.46 17.83
C PHE A 37 23.78 5.52 16.52
N LEU A 38 25.01 6.07 16.55
CA LEU A 38 25.89 6.13 15.38
C LEU A 38 26.24 4.75 14.81
N LEU A 39 26.30 3.70 15.64
CA LEU A 39 26.47 2.32 15.16
C LEU A 39 25.24 1.80 14.40
N VAL A 40 24.05 2.32 14.70
CA VAL A 40 22.78 1.95 14.06
C VAL A 40 22.46 2.84 12.85
N VAL A 41 23.04 4.04 12.75
CA VAL A 41 22.82 4.99 11.65
C VAL A 41 23.02 4.35 10.26
N PRO A 42 24.10 3.59 9.96
CA PRO A 42 24.26 2.97 8.65
C PRO A 42 23.09 2.04 8.27
N LEU A 43 22.58 1.28 9.24
CA LEU A 43 21.42 0.42 9.04
C LEU A 43 20.14 1.23 8.78
N LEU A 44 19.94 2.33 9.52
CA LEU A 44 18.80 3.23 9.31
C LEU A 44 18.86 3.92 7.95
N VAL A 45 20.03 4.38 7.52
CA VAL A 45 20.24 4.97 6.20
C VAL A 45 19.97 3.94 5.11
N PHE A 46 20.49 2.71 5.27
CA PHE A 46 20.20 1.62 4.36
C PHE A 46 18.69 1.35 4.26
N LEU A 47 18.00 1.20 5.40
CA LEU A 47 16.54 0.98 5.44
C LEU A 47 15.78 2.14 4.79
N ALA A 48 16.19 3.38 5.07
CA ALA A 48 15.57 4.57 4.51
C ALA A 48 15.73 4.64 2.98
N ALA A 49 16.93 4.37 2.47
CA ALA A 49 17.23 4.44 1.05
C ALA A 49 16.62 3.28 0.24
N THR A 50 16.57 2.07 0.81
CA THR A 50 16.14 0.86 0.09
C THR A 50 14.65 0.54 0.25
N PHE A 51 14.02 0.92 1.36
CA PHE A 51 12.60 0.63 1.60
C PHE A 51 11.78 1.92 1.71
N ILE A 52 12.12 2.82 2.63
CA ILE A 52 11.26 3.97 2.94
C ILE A 52 11.13 4.92 1.74
N TYR A 53 12.24 5.26 1.09
CA TYR A 53 12.25 6.16 -0.05
C TYR A 53 11.52 5.57 -1.27
N PRO A 54 11.79 4.34 -1.71
CA PRO A 54 11.05 3.74 -2.83
C PRO A 54 9.56 3.58 -2.53
N ILE A 55 9.18 3.17 -1.31
CA ILE A 55 7.77 3.08 -0.91
C ILE A 55 7.12 4.46 -0.92
N GLY A 56 7.79 5.48 -0.34
CA GLY A 56 7.31 6.85 -0.36
C GLY A 56 7.12 7.37 -1.78
N LYS A 57 8.07 7.11 -2.68
CA LYS A 57 7.95 7.47 -4.11
C LYS A 57 6.76 6.76 -4.75
N LEU A 58 6.61 5.45 -4.55
CA LEU A 58 5.49 4.67 -5.08
C LEU A 58 4.14 5.17 -4.56
N LEU A 59 4.06 5.59 -3.29
CA LEU A 59 2.86 6.19 -2.73
C LEU A 59 2.56 7.56 -3.35
N LEU A 60 3.58 8.38 -3.62
CA LEU A 60 3.38 9.66 -4.30
C LEU A 60 2.89 9.50 -5.74
N LEU A 61 3.21 8.40 -6.43
CA LEU A 61 2.63 8.07 -7.74
C LEU A 61 1.09 7.89 -7.68
N SER A 62 0.50 7.65 -6.51
CA SER A 62 -0.97 7.58 -6.38
C SER A 62 -1.66 8.94 -6.52
N VAL A 63 -0.91 10.04 -6.38
CA VAL A 63 -1.43 11.41 -6.47
C VAL A 63 -0.75 12.19 -7.59
N ARG A 64 0.44 11.78 -8.06
CA ARG A 64 1.21 12.49 -9.08
C ARG A 64 1.26 11.77 -10.42
N SER A 65 1.00 12.50 -11.49
CA SER A 65 1.06 12.05 -12.90
C SER A 65 1.80 13.09 -13.73
N ASP A 66 3.06 12.80 -14.06
CA ASP A 66 3.91 13.72 -14.82
C ASP A 66 3.85 13.46 -16.34
N GLU A 67 3.23 12.37 -16.80
CA GLU A 67 3.38 11.89 -18.19
C GLU A 67 2.87 12.85 -19.26
N VAL A 68 1.75 13.53 -19.00
CA VAL A 68 1.16 14.51 -19.93
C VAL A 68 1.81 15.86 -19.71
N ALA A 69 2.03 16.27 -18.46
CA ALA A 69 2.69 17.53 -18.11
C ALA A 69 4.09 17.64 -18.73
N ASP A 70 4.87 16.55 -18.71
CA ASP A 70 6.21 16.51 -19.28
C ASP A 70 6.21 16.40 -20.82
N ALA A 71 5.13 15.88 -21.42
CA ALA A 71 4.96 15.84 -22.88
C ALA A 71 4.54 17.20 -23.45
N ILE A 72 3.70 17.96 -22.74
CA ILE A 72 3.18 19.26 -23.18
C ILE A 72 3.38 20.38 -22.15
N PRO A 73 4.63 20.68 -21.71
CA PRO A 73 4.89 21.55 -20.57
C PRO A 73 4.47 23.01 -20.80
N ARG A 74 4.65 23.55 -22.01
CA ARG A 74 4.28 24.94 -22.32
C ARG A 74 2.76 25.07 -22.44
N THR A 75 2.14 24.07 -23.05
CA THR A 75 0.68 24.00 -23.16
C THR A 75 0.02 23.81 -21.80
N ALA A 76 0.57 22.95 -20.94
CA ALA A 76 0.08 22.73 -19.59
C ALA A 76 0.09 24.02 -18.76
N ALA A 77 1.17 24.80 -18.85
CA ALA A 77 1.26 26.10 -18.20
C ALA A 77 0.19 27.07 -18.73
N ALA A 78 0.00 27.16 -20.04
CA ALA A 78 -1.03 28.03 -20.63
C ALA A 78 -2.46 27.58 -20.29
N LEU A 79 -2.69 26.28 -20.15
CA LEU A 79 -4.01 25.73 -19.78
C LEU A 79 -4.32 25.90 -18.29
N ALA A 80 -3.32 26.09 -17.42
CA ALA A 80 -3.53 26.30 -16.00
C ALA A 80 -4.48 27.49 -15.74
N ASP A 81 -4.26 28.59 -16.45
CA ASP A 81 -5.00 29.86 -16.30
C ASP A 81 -6.33 29.89 -17.08
N TRP A 82 -6.55 28.97 -18.02
CA TRP A 82 -7.77 28.93 -18.82
C TRP A 82 -8.97 28.43 -17.99
N VAL A 83 -10.05 29.21 -17.95
CA VAL A 83 -11.24 28.97 -17.10
C VAL A 83 -11.97 27.66 -17.44
N GLY A 84 -11.98 27.28 -18.71
CA GLY A 84 -12.65 26.08 -19.20
C GLY A 84 -13.82 26.37 -20.17
N PRO A 85 -14.61 25.34 -20.51
CA PRO A 85 -15.81 25.48 -21.32
C PRO A 85 -16.79 26.52 -20.77
N PRO A 86 -17.55 27.22 -21.63
CA PRO A 86 -17.70 26.99 -23.07
C PRO A 86 -16.63 27.67 -23.95
N THR A 87 -15.70 28.44 -23.36
CA THR A 87 -14.68 29.18 -24.12
C THR A 87 -13.57 28.26 -24.61
N LEU A 88 -13.04 28.48 -25.81
CA LEU A 88 -11.80 27.81 -26.23
C LEU A 88 -10.58 28.49 -25.59
N PRO A 89 -9.44 27.78 -25.44
CA PRO A 89 -8.19 28.42 -25.03
C PRO A 89 -7.74 29.50 -26.01
N SER A 90 -6.84 30.37 -25.56
CA SER A 90 -6.29 31.43 -26.42
C SER A 90 -5.65 30.86 -27.69
N PRO A 91 -5.65 31.57 -28.83
CA PRO A 91 -4.98 31.12 -30.05
C PRO A 91 -3.51 30.74 -29.83
N GLN A 92 -2.81 31.47 -28.94
CA GLN A 92 -1.43 31.17 -28.55
C GLN A 92 -1.29 29.77 -27.93
N THR A 93 -2.30 29.28 -27.20
CA THR A 93 -2.28 27.93 -26.60
C THR A 93 -2.24 26.83 -27.67
N PHE A 94 -2.85 27.05 -28.83
CA PHE A 94 -2.80 26.12 -29.96
C PHE A 94 -1.39 26.06 -30.55
N ASP A 95 -0.70 27.20 -30.66
CA ASP A 95 0.68 27.27 -31.14
C ASP A 95 1.64 26.56 -30.18
N LEU A 96 1.44 26.73 -28.86
CA LEU A 96 2.21 26.03 -27.84
C LEU A 96 1.99 24.51 -27.88
N LEU A 97 0.75 24.07 -28.10
CA LEU A 97 0.42 22.65 -28.27
C LEU A 97 1.13 22.07 -29.50
N ALA A 98 1.09 22.76 -30.63
CA ALA A 98 1.80 22.33 -31.84
C ALA A 98 3.31 22.18 -31.57
N ALA A 99 3.93 23.18 -30.94
CA ALA A 99 5.36 23.15 -30.60
C ALA A 99 5.72 22.03 -29.63
N ASP A 100 4.87 21.76 -28.63
CA ASP A 100 5.10 20.71 -27.65
C ASP A 100 4.90 19.30 -28.24
N LEU A 101 3.89 19.10 -29.09
CA LEU A 101 3.65 17.80 -29.73
C LEU A 101 4.78 17.39 -30.67
N ARG A 102 5.42 18.34 -31.37
CA ARG A 102 6.60 18.05 -32.18
C ARG A 102 7.76 17.58 -31.33
N ARG A 103 8.11 18.37 -30.31
CA ARG A 103 9.18 18.01 -29.35
C ARG A 103 8.90 16.66 -28.70
N ALA A 104 7.67 16.41 -28.28
CA ALA A 104 7.27 15.15 -27.69
C ALA A 104 7.31 13.99 -28.70
N SER A 105 7.05 14.24 -29.98
CA SER A 105 7.12 13.24 -31.04
C SER A 105 8.57 12.79 -31.25
N ASP A 106 9.51 13.75 -31.31
CA ASP A 106 10.94 13.47 -31.45
C ASP A 106 11.51 12.65 -30.28
N GLN A 107 10.91 12.81 -29.10
CA GLN A 107 11.29 12.09 -27.87
C GLN A 107 10.49 10.80 -27.64
N GLY A 108 9.54 10.45 -28.51
CA GLY A 108 8.64 9.31 -28.31
C GLY A 108 7.62 9.48 -27.16
N ALA A 109 7.52 10.67 -26.57
CA ALA A 109 6.68 10.97 -25.41
C ALA A 109 5.18 11.09 -25.75
N VAL A 110 4.81 11.38 -27.01
CA VAL A 110 3.39 11.46 -27.45
C VAL A 110 2.64 10.16 -27.20
N ALA A 111 3.30 9.01 -27.41
CA ALA A 111 2.68 7.72 -27.17
C ALA A 111 2.43 7.47 -25.68
N VAL A 112 3.28 7.95 -24.79
CA VAL A 112 3.11 7.81 -23.33
C VAL A 112 1.97 8.69 -22.85
N ALA A 113 2.00 9.98 -23.20
CA ALA A 113 0.92 10.94 -22.89
C ALA A 113 -0.43 10.49 -23.46
N GLY A 114 -0.45 9.97 -24.69
CA GLY A 114 -1.65 9.43 -25.32
C GLY A 114 -2.28 8.27 -24.56
N ARG A 115 -1.49 7.36 -23.96
CA ARG A 115 -2.05 6.29 -23.10
C ARG A 115 -2.76 6.87 -21.88
N ARG A 116 -2.15 7.86 -21.23
CA ARG A 116 -2.72 8.50 -20.04
C ARG A 116 -4.02 9.21 -20.36
N LEU A 117 -4.05 9.99 -21.45
CA LEU A 117 -5.24 10.70 -21.91
C LEU A 117 -6.39 9.77 -22.32
N ASN A 118 -6.07 8.59 -22.85
CA ASN A 118 -7.08 7.59 -23.20
C ASN A 118 -7.83 7.01 -21.99
N ASN A 119 -7.33 7.21 -20.77
CA ASN A 119 -8.04 6.84 -19.54
C ASN A 119 -9.16 7.82 -19.16
N TYR A 120 -9.19 9.01 -19.78
CA TYR A 120 -10.24 10.01 -19.58
C TYR A 120 -11.29 9.92 -20.68
N GLU A 121 -10.87 9.70 -21.93
CA GLU A 121 -11.77 9.53 -23.06
C GLU A 121 -11.19 8.53 -24.08
N ALA A 122 -12.01 7.58 -24.51
CA ALA A 122 -11.62 6.60 -25.51
C ALA A 122 -11.30 7.29 -26.85
N GLY A 123 -10.16 6.96 -27.46
CA GLY A 123 -9.77 7.53 -28.76
C GLY A 123 -8.94 8.81 -28.66
N PHE A 124 -8.67 9.32 -27.46
CA PHE A 124 -7.77 10.47 -27.25
C PHE A 124 -6.31 10.14 -27.60
N ARG A 125 -5.89 8.88 -27.41
CA ARG A 125 -4.58 8.41 -27.90
C ARG A 125 -4.44 8.59 -29.40
N THR A 126 -5.47 8.20 -30.14
CA THR A 126 -5.50 8.30 -31.60
C THR A 126 -5.54 9.77 -32.04
N LEU A 127 -6.27 10.63 -31.32
CA LEU A 127 -6.26 12.07 -31.54
C LEU A 127 -4.84 12.63 -31.50
N LEU A 128 -4.12 12.39 -30.40
CA LEU A 128 -2.76 12.90 -30.23
C LEU A 128 -1.79 12.35 -31.27
N LEU A 129 -1.82 11.04 -31.53
CA LEU A 129 -0.92 10.42 -32.51
C LEU A 129 -1.23 10.84 -33.95
N LYS A 130 -2.50 11.07 -34.30
CA LYS A 130 -2.88 11.62 -35.61
C LYS A 130 -2.39 13.06 -35.72
N THR A 131 -2.62 13.87 -34.68
CA THR A 131 -2.24 15.28 -34.63
C THR A 131 -0.73 15.44 -34.77
N ALA A 132 0.07 14.73 -33.97
CA ALA A 132 1.53 14.80 -34.05
C ALA A 132 2.08 14.37 -35.43
N ARG A 133 1.43 13.40 -36.10
CA ARG A 133 1.85 12.94 -37.44
C ARG A 133 1.47 13.88 -38.58
N GLN A 134 0.32 14.57 -38.47
CA GLN A 134 -0.22 15.44 -39.52
C GLN A 134 0.13 16.91 -39.34
N LEU A 135 0.84 17.25 -38.25
CA LEU A 135 1.20 18.63 -37.95
C LEU A 135 2.23 19.13 -38.98
N PRO A 136 1.95 20.22 -39.73
CA PRO A 136 2.92 20.77 -40.68
C PRO A 136 4.14 21.30 -39.94
N ALA A 137 5.31 21.36 -40.57
CA ALA A 137 6.56 21.85 -39.96
C ALA A 137 6.59 23.38 -39.78
N THR A 138 5.89 24.11 -40.64
CA THR A 138 5.64 25.55 -40.53
C THR A 138 4.22 25.79 -41.04
N SER A 139 3.54 26.79 -40.48
CA SER A 139 2.21 27.18 -40.95
C SER A 139 2.14 28.68 -41.07
N ASP A 140 1.63 29.16 -42.19
CA ASP A 140 1.33 30.57 -42.41
C ASP A 140 0.00 30.98 -41.77
N ARG A 141 -0.78 30.00 -41.28
CA ARG A 141 -2.07 30.18 -40.60
C ARG A 141 -1.91 29.88 -39.10
N PRO A 142 -2.70 30.52 -38.22
CA PRO A 142 -2.67 30.22 -36.80
C PRO A 142 -3.09 28.77 -36.53
N TYR A 143 -2.45 28.09 -35.56
CA TYR A 143 -2.78 26.68 -35.26
C TYR A 143 -4.19 26.50 -34.70
N SER A 144 -4.85 27.59 -34.28
CA SER A 144 -6.29 27.61 -33.94
C SER A 144 -7.19 27.21 -35.10
N GLU A 145 -6.75 27.40 -36.35
CA GLU A 145 -7.48 26.97 -37.55
C GLU A 145 -6.99 25.61 -38.07
N VAL A 146 -5.68 25.35 -37.97
CA VAL A 146 -5.05 24.14 -38.50
C VAL A 146 -5.39 22.88 -37.68
N LEU A 147 -5.40 22.97 -36.34
CA LEU A 147 -5.66 21.79 -35.50
C LEU A 147 -7.09 21.24 -35.67
N PRO A 148 -8.17 22.06 -35.72
CA PRO A 148 -9.51 21.58 -36.03
C PRO A 148 -9.67 20.95 -37.42
N GLU A 149 -8.88 21.37 -38.42
CA GLU A 149 -8.86 20.73 -39.75
C GLU A 149 -8.28 19.31 -39.69
N ILE A 150 -7.27 19.07 -38.83
CA ILE A 150 -6.70 17.73 -38.61
C ILE A 150 -7.74 16.82 -37.92
N ASP A 151 -8.36 17.30 -36.84
CA ASP A 151 -9.42 16.57 -36.12
C ASP A 151 -10.37 17.57 -35.46
N LYS A 152 -11.67 17.44 -35.75
CA LYS A 152 -12.71 18.37 -35.30
C LYS A 152 -12.75 18.55 -33.78
N ARG A 153 -12.33 17.53 -33.01
CA ARG A 153 -12.29 17.56 -31.55
C ARG A 153 -11.40 18.70 -31.00
N TRP A 154 -10.40 19.17 -31.74
CA TRP A 154 -9.61 20.33 -31.32
C TRP A 154 -10.40 21.65 -31.29
N GLY A 155 -11.54 21.71 -32.00
CA GLY A 155 -12.50 22.81 -31.91
C GLY A 155 -13.50 22.67 -30.76
N GLU A 156 -13.46 21.58 -30.00
CA GLU A 156 -14.38 21.33 -28.88
C GLU A 156 -13.73 21.74 -27.55
N PRO A 157 -14.37 22.60 -26.73
CA PRO A 157 -13.84 23.00 -25.42
C PRO A 157 -13.58 21.82 -24.48
N GLU A 158 -14.37 20.73 -24.60
CA GLU A 158 -14.23 19.53 -23.77
C GLU A 158 -12.87 18.84 -23.95
N THR A 159 -12.35 18.76 -25.18
CA THR A 159 -11.01 18.21 -25.48
C THR A 159 -9.93 18.95 -24.70
N TRP A 160 -10.01 20.28 -24.66
CA TRP A 160 -9.06 21.12 -23.94
C TRP A 160 -9.23 20.99 -22.42
N ARG A 161 -10.46 20.81 -21.92
CA ARG A 161 -10.74 20.58 -20.50
C ARG A 161 -10.13 19.26 -20.02
N LEU A 162 -10.26 18.19 -20.83
CA LEU A 162 -9.64 16.90 -20.54
C LEU A 162 -8.11 16.97 -20.64
N LEU A 163 -7.58 17.71 -21.61
CA LEU A 163 -6.15 17.95 -21.74
C LEU A 163 -5.60 18.71 -20.52
N LYS A 164 -6.29 19.76 -20.07
CA LYS A 164 -5.96 20.52 -18.85
C LYS A 164 -5.93 19.60 -17.62
N ARG A 165 -6.99 18.80 -17.43
CA ARG A 165 -7.07 17.85 -16.31
C ARG A 165 -5.94 16.83 -16.34
N ALA A 166 -5.65 16.26 -17.50
CA ALA A 166 -4.59 15.27 -17.65
C ALA A 166 -3.18 15.88 -17.49
N ALA A 167 -3.01 17.15 -17.83
CA ALA A 167 -1.76 17.90 -17.65
C ALA A 167 -1.53 18.39 -16.21
N SER A 168 -2.52 18.28 -15.32
CA SER A 168 -2.33 18.52 -13.89
C SER A 168 -1.40 17.47 -13.30
N ARG A 169 -0.30 17.92 -12.66
CA ARG A 169 0.64 17.03 -11.99
C ARG A 169 0.00 16.29 -10.82
N ASP A 170 -0.94 16.92 -10.13
CA ASP A 170 -1.69 16.31 -9.03
C ASP A 170 -3.06 15.82 -9.54
N THR A 171 -3.41 14.57 -9.20
CA THR A 171 -4.65 13.90 -9.61
C THR A 171 -5.26 13.08 -8.46
N PRO A 172 -6.55 13.26 -8.14
CA PRO A 172 -7.26 12.39 -7.20
C PRO A 172 -7.75 11.08 -7.84
N ASP A 173 -7.60 10.91 -9.16
CA ASP A 173 -8.30 9.88 -9.92
C ASP A 173 -7.95 8.46 -9.48
N PHE A 174 -6.69 8.20 -9.13
CA PHE A 174 -6.28 6.87 -8.67
C PHE A 174 -6.86 6.54 -7.29
N LEU A 175 -6.94 7.52 -6.40
CA LEU A 175 -7.54 7.35 -5.06
C LEU A 175 -9.05 7.16 -5.15
N LEU A 176 -9.73 7.93 -5.99
CA LEU A 176 -11.16 7.77 -6.23
C LEU A 176 -11.46 6.39 -6.84
N ARG A 177 -10.65 5.94 -7.80
CA ARG A 177 -10.79 4.60 -8.38
C ARG A 177 -10.60 3.48 -7.36
N ALA A 178 -9.72 3.66 -6.38
CA ALA A 178 -9.54 2.67 -5.31
C ALA A 178 -10.80 2.46 -4.45
N ILE A 179 -11.74 3.41 -4.45
CA ILE A 179 -13.05 3.30 -3.78
C ILE A 179 -14.20 3.19 -4.78
N ASP A 180 -13.93 2.72 -6.00
CA ASP A 180 -14.90 2.56 -7.09
C ASP A 180 -15.67 3.86 -7.43
N ARG A 181 -14.96 5.00 -7.37
CA ARG A 181 -15.47 6.33 -7.76
C ARG A 181 -14.67 6.93 -8.91
N GLU A 182 -15.33 7.78 -9.68
CA GLU A 182 -14.71 8.60 -10.72
C GLU A 182 -15.21 10.03 -10.64
N MET A 183 -14.39 10.96 -11.12
CA MET A 183 -14.76 12.37 -11.21
C MET A 183 -15.15 12.69 -12.66
N THR A 184 -16.37 13.20 -12.83
CA THR A 184 -17.00 13.50 -14.12
C THR A 184 -16.47 14.82 -14.70
N SER A 185 -16.93 15.16 -15.91
CA SER A 185 -16.55 16.37 -16.63
C SER A 185 -16.87 17.68 -15.89
N ASP A 186 -17.96 17.69 -15.14
CA ASP A 186 -18.43 18.79 -14.29
C ASP A 186 -17.72 18.87 -12.93
N GLY A 187 -16.80 17.94 -12.64
CA GLY A 187 -16.10 17.84 -11.37
C GLY A 187 -16.91 17.16 -10.26
N SER A 188 -18.09 16.62 -10.54
CA SER A 188 -18.82 15.79 -9.59
C SER A 188 -18.15 14.42 -9.42
N VAL A 189 -18.27 13.83 -8.22
CA VAL A 189 -17.75 12.48 -7.92
C VAL A 189 -18.90 11.50 -7.97
N VAL A 190 -18.86 10.57 -8.92
CA VAL A 190 -19.90 9.57 -9.16
C VAL A 190 -19.35 8.15 -8.98
N PRO A 191 -20.19 7.16 -8.66
CA PRO A 191 -19.75 5.76 -8.72
C PRO A 191 -19.40 5.35 -10.14
N VAL A 192 -18.33 4.57 -10.28
CA VAL A 192 -17.97 3.98 -11.57
C VAL A 192 -19.04 3.01 -12.04
N GLN A 193 -19.05 2.71 -13.34
CA GLN A 193 -19.93 1.69 -13.90
C GLN A 193 -19.77 0.35 -13.15
N LYS A 194 -20.88 -0.37 -12.90
CA LYS A 194 -20.86 -1.63 -12.12
C LYS A 194 -19.88 -2.68 -12.65
N SER A 195 -19.61 -2.71 -13.95
CA SER A 195 -18.62 -3.59 -14.57
C SER A 195 -17.16 -3.26 -14.20
N GLN A 196 -16.90 -2.03 -13.77
CA GLN A 196 -15.59 -1.52 -13.37
C GLN A 196 -15.42 -1.42 -11.84
N ALA A 197 -16.52 -1.49 -11.09
CA ALA A 197 -16.52 -1.45 -9.62
C ALA A 197 -16.04 -2.80 -9.04
N VAL A 198 -14.72 -2.96 -8.91
CA VAL A 198 -14.09 -4.22 -8.49
C VAL A 198 -13.30 -4.05 -7.19
N TYR A 199 -12.85 -2.85 -6.86
CA TYR A 199 -11.90 -2.64 -5.78
C TYR A 199 -12.55 -2.83 -4.40
N LEU A 200 -13.72 -2.26 -4.16
CA LEU A 200 -14.42 -2.40 -2.87
C LEU A 200 -14.81 -3.85 -2.59
N ASP A 201 -15.29 -4.57 -3.61
CA ASP A 201 -15.63 -5.99 -3.50
C ASP A 201 -14.39 -6.84 -3.22
N ALA A 202 -13.27 -6.55 -3.87
CA ALA A 202 -12.00 -7.22 -3.60
C ALA A 202 -11.49 -6.96 -2.18
N PHE A 203 -11.58 -5.71 -1.71
CA PHE A 203 -11.22 -5.36 -0.33
C PHE A 203 -12.13 -6.06 0.68
N ALA A 204 -13.44 -5.98 0.51
CA ALA A 204 -14.41 -6.62 1.39
C ALA A 204 -14.18 -8.14 1.49
N ARG A 205 -13.92 -8.79 0.36
CA ARG A 205 -13.56 -10.22 0.31
C ARG A 205 -12.27 -10.51 1.08
N THR A 206 -11.23 -9.70 0.86
CA THR A 206 -9.93 -9.86 1.53
C THR A 206 -10.08 -9.69 3.04
N PHE A 207 -10.70 -8.60 3.50
CA PHE A 207 -10.97 -8.36 4.93
C PHE A 207 -11.80 -9.48 5.55
N SER A 208 -12.85 -9.94 4.87
CA SER A 208 -13.69 -11.04 5.35
C SER A 208 -12.90 -12.34 5.48
N ILE A 209 -12.06 -12.70 4.51
CA ILE A 209 -11.21 -13.89 4.57
C ILE A 209 -10.20 -13.75 5.72
N SER A 210 -9.48 -12.64 5.80
CA SER A 210 -8.50 -12.39 6.86
C SER A 210 -9.14 -12.47 8.25
N ALA A 211 -10.29 -11.83 8.46
CA ALA A 211 -11.02 -11.89 9.72
C ALA A 211 -11.44 -13.33 10.08
N CYS A 212 -11.97 -14.09 9.11
CA CYS A 212 -12.32 -15.49 9.32
C CYS A 212 -11.09 -16.34 9.70
N VAL A 213 -9.97 -16.21 8.98
CA VAL A 213 -8.74 -16.95 9.29
C VAL A 213 -8.22 -16.58 10.67
N THR A 214 -8.19 -15.29 11.03
CA THR A 214 -7.78 -14.85 12.36
C THR A 214 -8.65 -15.47 13.45
N LEU A 215 -9.98 -15.49 13.26
CA LEU A 215 -10.91 -16.06 14.22
C LEU A 215 -10.70 -17.57 14.37
N ILE A 216 -10.55 -18.31 13.26
CA ILE A 216 -10.30 -19.76 13.28
C ILE A 216 -8.96 -20.06 13.96
N CYS A 217 -7.90 -19.34 13.60
CA CYS A 217 -6.59 -19.48 14.23
C CYS A 217 -6.64 -19.16 15.72
N LEU A 218 -7.42 -18.16 16.15
CA LEU A 218 -7.57 -17.83 17.56
C LEU A 218 -8.30 -18.94 18.30
N VAL A 219 -9.44 -19.41 17.78
CA VAL A 219 -10.25 -20.49 18.39
C VAL A 219 -9.45 -21.79 18.52
N LEU A 220 -8.66 -22.15 17.51
CA LEU A 220 -7.84 -23.36 17.54
C LEU A 220 -6.52 -23.18 18.28
N GLY A 221 -5.87 -22.03 18.13
CA GLY A 221 -4.54 -21.77 18.66
C GLY A 221 -4.55 -21.39 20.14
N TYR A 222 -5.60 -20.75 20.64
CA TYR A 222 -5.71 -20.35 22.04
C TYR A 222 -5.69 -21.56 23.01
N PRO A 223 -6.48 -22.63 22.80
CA PRO A 223 -6.43 -23.80 23.67
C PRO A 223 -5.05 -24.47 23.67
N VAL A 224 -4.42 -24.57 22.50
CA VAL A 224 -3.08 -25.17 22.36
C VAL A 224 -2.03 -24.31 23.08
N ALA A 225 -2.07 -22.99 22.92
CA ALA A 225 -1.18 -22.06 23.60
C ALA A 225 -1.36 -22.10 25.12
N TYR A 226 -2.60 -22.15 25.59
CA TYR A 226 -2.93 -22.27 27.01
C TYR A 226 -2.39 -23.58 27.60
N LEU A 227 -2.62 -24.71 26.92
CA LEU A 227 -2.08 -26.01 27.32
C LEU A 227 -0.54 -25.95 27.43
N LEU A 228 0.13 -25.44 26.40
CA LEU A 228 1.58 -25.25 26.40
C LEU A 228 2.07 -24.38 27.56
N ALA A 229 1.33 -23.33 27.91
CA ALA A 229 1.70 -22.42 28.99
C ALA A 229 1.59 -23.07 30.38
N THR A 230 0.62 -23.97 30.57
CA THR A 230 0.35 -24.65 31.86
C THR A 230 1.16 -25.93 32.08
N LEU A 231 1.66 -26.56 31.02
CA LEU A 231 2.39 -27.83 31.12
C LEU A 231 3.81 -27.67 31.72
N PRO A 232 4.38 -28.74 32.32
CA PRO A 232 5.77 -28.77 32.73
C PRO A 232 6.72 -28.47 31.58
N ALA A 233 7.82 -27.76 31.85
CA ALA A 233 8.73 -27.23 30.84
C ALA A 233 9.22 -28.27 29.80
N ARG A 234 9.49 -29.51 30.23
CA ARG A 234 9.92 -30.59 29.31
C ARG A 234 8.85 -30.95 28.28
N GLN A 235 7.61 -31.11 28.71
CA GLN A 235 6.49 -31.50 27.83
C GLN A 235 6.10 -30.33 26.93
N SER A 236 6.07 -29.11 27.48
CA SER A 236 5.80 -27.89 26.71
C SER A 236 6.84 -27.69 25.60
N ASN A 237 8.13 -27.87 25.90
CA ASN A 237 9.19 -27.76 24.89
C ASN A 237 9.06 -28.83 23.79
N LEU A 238 8.69 -30.06 24.13
CA LEU A 238 8.46 -31.12 23.15
C LEU A 238 7.29 -30.79 22.20
N LEU A 239 6.15 -30.36 22.76
CA LEU A 239 4.99 -29.96 21.97
C LEU A 239 5.28 -28.70 21.13
N MET A 240 6.08 -27.78 21.64
CA MET A 240 6.54 -26.60 20.91
C MET A 240 7.34 -26.98 19.65
N ILE A 241 8.16 -28.04 19.72
CA ILE A 241 8.87 -28.54 18.53
C ILE A 241 7.86 -28.93 17.44
N PHE A 242 6.80 -29.67 17.77
CA PHE A 242 5.76 -30.05 16.78
C PHE A 242 5.07 -28.83 16.15
N VAL A 243 4.85 -27.76 16.93
CA VAL A 243 4.27 -26.51 16.42
C VAL A 243 5.24 -25.81 15.45
N ILE A 244 6.54 -25.91 15.68
CA ILE A 244 7.56 -25.22 14.87
C ILE A 244 7.97 -26.01 13.62
N VAL A 245 7.89 -27.35 13.63
CA VAL A 245 8.16 -28.22 12.46
C VAL A 245 7.61 -27.68 11.14
N PRO A 246 6.34 -27.21 11.03
CA PRO A 246 5.84 -26.67 9.77
C PRO A 246 6.66 -25.50 9.24
N PHE A 247 7.33 -24.67 10.06
CA PHE A 247 8.16 -23.57 9.57
C PHE A 247 9.37 -24.01 8.75
N TRP A 248 9.88 -25.21 9.02
CA TRP A 248 11.07 -25.76 8.36
C TRP A 248 10.74 -26.31 6.97
N THR A 249 9.45 -26.49 6.68
CA THR A 249 8.98 -26.88 5.35
C THR A 249 8.80 -25.64 4.47
N SER A 250 9.03 -25.78 3.16
CA SER A 250 8.76 -24.68 2.23
C SER A 250 7.27 -24.41 2.12
N LEU A 251 6.88 -23.13 2.07
CA LEU A 251 5.48 -22.72 1.84
C LEU A 251 4.92 -23.33 0.55
N LEU A 252 5.75 -23.47 -0.49
CA LEU A 252 5.33 -24.08 -1.76
C LEU A 252 4.96 -25.55 -1.58
N VAL A 253 5.79 -26.33 -0.88
CA VAL A 253 5.53 -27.75 -0.61
C VAL A 253 4.26 -27.93 0.23
N ARG A 254 4.04 -27.09 1.24
CA ARG A 254 2.79 -27.11 2.02
C ARG A 254 1.57 -26.80 1.15
N THR A 255 1.69 -25.83 0.25
CA THR A 255 0.59 -25.41 -0.63
C THR A 255 0.25 -26.50 -1.65
N THR A 256 1.26 -27.15 -2.25
CA THR A 256 1.04 -28.28 -3.17
C THR A 256 0.50 -29.52 -2.46
N ALA A 257 0.91 -29.78 -1.22
CA ALA A 257 0.32 -30.85 -0.41
C ALA A 257 -1.19 -30.61 -0.17
N TRP A 258 -1.58 -29.40 0.21
CA TRP A 258 -3.00 -29.04 0.36
C TRP A 258 -3.76 -29.11 -0.96
N TYR A 259 -3.15 -28.74 -2.08
CA TYR A 259 -3.73 -28.89 -3.41
C TYR A 259 -4.11 -30.36 -3.70
N VAL A 260 -3.17 -31.30 -3.46
CA VAL A 260 -3.40 -32.74 -3.66
C VAL A 260 -4.41 -33.32 -2.65
N LEU A 261 -4.43 -32.81 -1.41
CA LEU A 261 -5.36 -33.29 -0.38
C LEU A 261 -6.81 -32.85 -0.61
N LEU A 262 -7.02 -31.61 -1.09
CA LEU A 262 -8.33 -30.97 -1.26
C LEU A 262 -8.94 -31.16 -2.65
N GLN A 263 -8.23 -31.77 -3.58
CA GLN A 263 -8.79 -32.08 -4.90
C GLN A 263 -10.01 -33.02 -4.80
N PRO A 264 -10.87 -33.10 -5.83
CA PRO A 264 -12.05 -33.96 -5.81
C PRO A 264 -11.74 -35.43 -5.49
N ASN A 265 -10.65 -35.97 -6.05
CA ASN A 265 -10.15 -37.32 -5.78
C ASN A 265 -9.10 -37.37 -4.65
N GLY A 266 -9.04 -36.33 -3.82
CA GLY A 266 -8.08 -36.19 -2.73
C GLY A 266 -8.44 -37.03 -1.51
N VAL A 267 -7.50 -37.12 -0.57
CA VAL A 267 -7.67 -37.86 0.69
C VAL A 267 -8.83 -37.28 1.51
N VAL A 268 -8.98 -35.96 1.56
CA VAL A 268 -10.03 -35.30 2.35
C VAL A 268 -11.42 -35.68 1.85
N ASN A 269 -11.68 -35.55 0.55
CA ASN A 269 -12.95 -35.95 -0.05
C ASN A 269 -13.21 -37.45 0.10
N SER A 270 -12.18 -38.28 -0.10
CA SER A 270 -12.30 -39.73 0.10
C SER A 270 -12.69 -40.10 1.53
N LEU A 271 -12.17 -39.39 2.54
CA LEU A 271 -12.54 -39.58 3.94
C LEU A 271 -13.96 -39.09 4.24
N LEU A 272 -14.37 -37.93 3.71
CA LEU A 272 -15.73 -37.39 3.89
C LEU A 272 -16.81 -38.36 3.37
N ILE A 273 -16.56 -38.96 2.20
CA ILE A 273 -17.47 -39.95 1.60
C ILE A 273 -17.46 -41.25 2.41
N LYS A 274 -16.28 -41.75 2.81
CA LYS A 274 -16.17 -42.97 3.64
C LYS A 274 -16.86 -42.83 4.99
N LEU A 275 -16.83 -41.65 5.58
CA LEU A 275 -17.52 -41.35 6.84
C LEU A 275 -19.04 -41.11 6.66
N GLY A 276 -19.55 -41.15 5.43
CA GLY A 276 -20.96 -40.92 5.13
C GLY A 276 -21.41 -39.46 5.30
N LEU A 277 -20.46 -38.52 5.44
CA LEU A 277 -20.78 -37.09 5.64
C LEU A 277 -21.24 -36.42 4.33
N THR A 278 -20.83 -36.94 3.18
CA THR A 278 -21.19 -36.40 1.86
C THR A 278 -21.46 -37.52 0.85
N GLY A 279 -22.50 -37.37 0.04
CA GLY A 279 -22.85 -38.34 -1.02
C GLY A 279 -22.00 -38.23 -2.30
N ALA A 280 -21.29 -37.12 -2.47
CA ALA A 280 -20.40 -36.87 -3.60
C ALA A 280 -19.19 -36.01 -3.15
N PRO A 281 -18.09 -35.97 -3.93
CA PRO A 281 -16.95 -35.11 -3.66
C PRO A 281 -17.36 -33.64 -3.58
N VAL A 282 -16.95 -32.94 -2.52
CA VAL A 282 -17.17 -31.50 -2.36
C VAL A 282 -16.06 -30.75 -3.06
N ALA A 283 -16.43 -29.67 -3.76
CA ALA A 283 -15.45 -28.72 -4.29
C ALA A 283 -14.78 -28.01 -3.10
N LEU A 284 -13.56 -28.43 -2.74
CA LEU A 284 -12.74 -27.81 -1.69
C LEU A 284 -11.55 -27.03 -2.27
N MET A 285 -11.30 -27.16 -3.58
CA MET A 285 -10.21 -26.50 -4.29
C MET A 285 -10.72 -25.26 -5.04
N PHE A 286 -9.84 -24.27 -5.24
CA PHE A 286 -10.11 -23.03 -5.98
C PHE A 286 -11.31 -22.23 -5.47
N ASN A 287 -11.59 -22.32 -4.17
CA ASN A 287 -12.67 -21.59 -3.53
C ASN A 287 -12.27 -21.10 -2.14
N ARG A 288 -13.19 -20.36 -1.50
CA ARG A 288 -12.97 -19.76 -0.18
C ARG A 288 -12.62 -20.81 0.88
N THR A 289 -13.25 -21.98 0.88
CA THR A 289 -13.02 -23.03 1.88
C THR A 289 -11.58 -23.54 1.82
N GLY A 290 -11.06 -23.83 0.62
CA GLY A 290 -9.67 -24.24 0.44
C GLY A 290 -8.67 -23.18 0.91
N VAL A 291 -8.94 -21.90 0.62
CA VAL A 291 -8.12 -20.78 1.11
C VAL A 291 -8.14 -20.71 2.64
N LEU A 292 -9.31 -20.84 3.27
CA LEU A 292 -9.43 -20.82 4.73
C LEU A 292 -8.63 -21.97 5.38
N ILE A 293 -8.73 -23.19 4.85
CA ILE A 293 -7.99 -24.36 5.37
C ILE A 293 -6.48 -24.12 5.25
N GLY A 294 -6.01 -23.78 4.05
CA GLY A 294 -4.58 -23.59 3.79
C GLY A 294 -3.97 -22.45 4.61
N MET A 295 -4.63 -21.28 4.64
CA MET A 295 -4.17 -20.12 5.40
C MET A 295 -4.20 -20.37 6.90
N THR A 296 -5.23 -21.05 7.42
CA THR A 296 -5.29 -21.44 8.83
C THR A 296 -4.10 -22.30 9.19
N HIS A 297 -3.81 -23.36 8.43
CA HIS A 297 -2.65 -24.23 8.70
C HIS A 297 -1.32 -23.46 8.68
N VAL A 298 -1.15 -22.53 7.73
CA VAL A 298 0.09 -21.73 7.62
C VAL A 298 0.24 -20.74 8.78
N LEU A 299 -0.85 -20.12 9.25
CA LEU A 299 -0.79 -19.05 10.25
C LEU A 299 -1.02 -19.54 11.70
N LEU A 300 -1.58 -20.73 11.89
CA LEU A 300 -1.87 -21.28 13.21
C LEU A 300 -0.64 -21.34 14.13
N PRO A 301 0.56 -21.77 13.67
CA PRO A 301 1.75 -21.78 14.52
C PRO A 301 2.14 -20.38 15.04
N PHE A 302 2.00 -19.35 14.22
CA PHE A 302 2.27 -17.96 14.64
C PHE A 302 1.27 -17.51 15.72
N MET A 303 -0.01 -17.85 15.57
CA MET A 303 -1.03 -17.54 16.58
C MET A 303 -0.73 -18.22 17.92
N ILE A 304 -0.34 -19.51 17.88
CA ILE A 304 0.04 -20.27 19.07
C ILE A 304 1.24 -19.62 19.76
N LEU A 305 2.30 -19.32 19.01
CA LEU A 305 3.53 -18.70 19.54
C LEU A 305 3.26 -17.32 20.16
N SER A 306 2.47 -16.48 19.48
CA SER A 306 2.10 -15.15 19.97
C SER A 306 1.35 -15.23 21.30
N ASN A 307 0.32 -16.08 21.38
CA ASN A 307 -0.47 -16.26 22.61
C ASN A 307 0.36 -16.91 23.74
N TYR A 308 1.15 -17.94 23.42
CA TYR A 308 2.00 -18.63 24.39
C TYR A 308 3.01 -17.68 25.06
N ALA A 309 3.66 -16.82 24.27
CA ALA A 309 4.66 -15.86 24.77
C ALA A 309 4.05 -14.90 25.80
N VAL A 310 2.82 -14.43 25.57
CA VAL A 310 2.10 -13.55 26.50
C VAL A 310 1.65 -14.33 27.74
N MET A 311 1.04 -15.51 27.55
CA MET A 311 0.51 -16.33 28.66
C MET A 311 1.59 -16.76 29.65
N ARG A 312 2.79 -17.13 29.17
CA ARG A 312 3.93 -17.48 30.04
C ARG A 312 4.43 -16.33 30.90
N GLY A 313 4.19 -15.08 30.49
CA GLY A 313 4.55 -13.89 31.26
C GLY A 313 3.61 -13.61 32.43
N VAL A 314 2.41 -14.20 32.45
CA VAL A 314 1.41 -13.98 33.51
C VAL A 314 1.76 -14.82 34.74
N SER A 315 1.89 -14.17 35.90
CA SER A 315 2.16 -14.88 37.17
C SER A 315 1.03 -15.85 37.53
N PRO A 316 1.33 -17.12 37.88
CA PRO A 316 0.33 -18.08 38.33
C PRO A 316 -0.45 -17.64 39.57
N LEU A 317 0.08 -16.69 40.36
CA LEU A 317 -0.61 -16.12 41.52
C LEU A 317 -1.93 -15.44 41.14
N TYR A 318 -1.97 -14.74 39.99
CA TYR A 318 -3.19 -14.08 39.53
C TYR A 318 -4.27 -15.09 39.12
N GLN A 319 -3.86 -16.22 38.53
CA GLN A 319 -4.79 -17.30 38.19
C GLN A 319 -5.38 -17.97 39.43
N ARG A 320 -4.57 -18.16 40.49
CA ARG A 320 -5.03 -18.71 41.77
C ARG A 320 -5.91 -17.76 42.58
N ALA A 321 -5.76 -16.45 42.39
CA ALA A 321 -6.56 -15.44 43.09
C ALA A 321 -7.92 -15.19 42.43
N ALA A 322 -8.10 -15.61 41.17
CA ALA A 322 -9.33 -15.41 40.40
C ALA A 322 -10.34 -16.57 40.54
N VAL A 323 -9.91 -17.71 41.10
CA VAL A 323 -10.74 -18.90 41.39
C VAL A 323 -10.94 -18.99 42.89
#